data_AF-F0GJ73-F1
#
_entry.id   AF-F0GJ73-F1
#
_cell.length_a   1.000
_cell.length_b   1.000
_cell.length_c   1.000
_cell.angle_alpha   90.00
_cell.angle_beta   90.00
_cell.angle_gamma   90.00
#
_symmetry.space_group_name_H-M   'P 1'
#
loop_
_entity.id
_entity.type
_entity.pdbx_description
1 polymer ?
#
loop_
_entity_poly.entity_id
_entity_poly.type
_entity_poly.pdbx_seq_one_letter_code
_entity_poly.pdbx_strand_id
1 'polypeptide(L)' 'WQVAPAGSQSSASLSGLAAANCFIVLGHDTAAVDAGAPVDILPLDGLI' A
#
# COMPACT_ATOMS: atom_id res chain seq x y z
N TRP A 1 -3.18 -13.67 1.17
CA TRP A 1 -2.01 -12.99 1.78
C TRP A 1 -2.49 -11.89 2.71
N GLN A 2 -1.61 -11.36 3.56
CA GLN A 2 -1.89 -10.20 4.40
C GLN A 2 -0.91 -9.07 4.02
N VAL A 3 -1.34 -7.82 4.14
CA VAL A 3 -0.54 -6.62 3.83
C VAL A 3 -0.60 -5.62 4.98
N ALA A 4 0.39 -4.72 5.02
CA ALA A 4 0.47 -3.62 5.97
C ALA A 4 0.99 -2.35 5.26
N PRO A 5 0.55 -1.15 5.68
CA PRO A 5 1.08 0.11 5.14
C PRO A 5 2.59 0.26 5.39
N ALA A 6 3.34 0.66 4.36
CA ALA A 6 4.78 0.91 4.47
C ALA A 6 5.05 2.31 5.04
N GLY A 7 4.93 2.45 6.37
CA GLY A 7 5.23 3.70 7.07
C GLY A 7 4.41 4.91 6.57
N SER A 8 5.06 6.07 6.45
CA SER A 8 4.41 7.30 5.98
C SER A 8 3.90 7.16 4.54
N GLN A 9 2.65 7.55 4.31
CA GLN A 9 2.00 7.56 2.98
C GLN A 9 2.08 8.93 2.29
N SER A 10 2.91 9.84 2.81
CA SER A 10 3.14 11.15 2.18
C SER A 10 3.94 11.00 0.88
N SER A 11 3.51 11.67 -0.19
CA SER A 11 4.22 11.68 -1.48
C SER A 11 5.59 12.37 -1.43
N ALA A 12 5.84 13.20 -0.41
CA ALA A 12 7.16 13.77 -0.16
C ALA A 12 8.15 12.76 0.46
N SER A 13 7.66 11.60 0.90
CA SER A 13 8.46 10.56 1.54
C SER A 13 8.67 9.37 0.60
N LEU A 14 9.90 9.20 0.12
CA LEU A 14 10.25 8.08 -0.77
C LEU A 14 10.61 6.79 -0.02
N SER A 15 10.82 6.85 1.29
CA SER A 15 11.21 5.70 2.12
C SER A 15 10.14 4.60 2.15
N GLY A 16 8.86 4.97 2.12
CA GLY A 16 7.75 4.02 2.07
C GLY A 16 7.72 3.25 0.75
N LEU A 17 7.94 3.94 -0.38
CA LEU A 17 7.99 3.31 -1.70
C LEU A 17 9.19 2.35 -1.82
N ALA A 18 10.36 2.74 -1.31
CA ALA A 18 11.56 1.90 -1.36
C ALA A 18 11.44 0.61 -0.52
N ALA A 19 10.68 0.66 0.58
CA ALA A 19 10.46 -0.50 1.45
C ALA A 19 9.26 -1.37 1.03
N ALA A 20 8.40 -0.87 0.14
CA ALA A 20 7.19 -1.57 -0.30
C ALA A 20 7.48 -2.58 -1.41
N ASN A 21 6.67 -3.62 -1.46
CA ASN A 21 6.66 -4.64 -2.52
C ASN A 21 5.35 -4.68 -3.31
N CYS A 22 4.39 -3.82 -2.95
CA CYS A 22 3.09 -3.69 -3.61
C CYS A 22 2.46 -2.33 -3.25
N PHE A 23 1.46 -1.95 -4.03
CA PHE A 23 0.50 -0.90 -3.65
C PHE A 23 -0.76 -1.55 -3.07
N ILE A 24 -1.29 -0.93 -2.00
CA ILE A 24 -2.65 -1.16 -1.53
C ILE A 24 -3.55 -0.19 -2.29
N VAL A 25 -4.43 -0.70 -3.16
CA VAL A 25 -5.27 0.12 -4.02
C VAL A 25 -6.61 0.36 -3.32
N LEU A 26 -6.92 1.62 -3.06
CA LEU A 26 -8.18 2.05 -2.47
C LEU A 26 -9.07 2.69 -3.54
N GLY A 27 -10.38 2.46 -3.46
CA GLY A 27 -11.35 3.12 -4.32
C GLY A 27 -11.37 4.63 -4.06
N HIS A 28 -11.74 5.43 -5.08
CA HIS A 28 -11.68 6.90 -5.03
C HIS A 28 -12.37 7.51 -3.79
N ASP A 29 -13.53 6.96 -3.40
CA ASP A 29 -14.34 7.45 -2.28
C ASP A 29 -14.00 6.76 -0.94
N THR A 30 -12.93 5.96 -0.88
CA THR A 30 -12.54 5.23 0.34
C THR A 30 -11.77 6.15 1.28
N ALA A 31 -12.36 6.47 2.43
CA ALA A 31 -11.73 7.34 3.43
C ALA A 31 -10.84 6.57 4.42
N ALA A 32 -11.27 5.39 4.85
CA ALA A 32 -10.56 4.56 5.82
C ALA A 32 -10.84 3.08 5.56
N VAL A 33 -9.91 2.23 6.01
CA VAL A 33 -10.02 0.78 5.91
C VAL A 33 -9.66 0.17 7.25
N ASP A 34 -10.56 -0.63 7.80
CA ASP A 34 -10.33 -1.34 9.06
C ASP A 34 -9.35 -2.50 8.87
N ALA A 35 -8.57 -2.80 9.92
CA ALA A 35 -7.68 -3.94 9.89
C ALA A 35 -8.45 -5.25 9.64
N GLY A 36 -7.99 -6.04 8.67
CA GLY A 36 -8.63 -7.29 8.27
C GLY A 36 -9.72 -7.13 7.20
N ALA A 37 -10.09 -5.89 6.83
CA ALA A 37 -10.95 -5.66 5.67
C ALA A 37 -10.22 -6.07 4.37
N PRO A 38 -10.96 -6.60 3.37
CA PRO A 38 -10.37 -6.95 2.09
C PRO A 38 -9.96 -5.69 1.32
N VAL A 39 -8.83 -5.77 0.62
CA VAL A 39 -8.30 -4.70 -0.24
C VAL A 39 -7.73 -5.29 -1.52
N ASP A 40 -7.73 -4.49 -2.58
CA ASP A 40 -7.02 -4.82 -3.80
C ASP A 40 -5.53 -4.48 -3.65
N ILE A 41 -4.67 -5.31 -4.22
CA ILE A 41 -3.22 -5.07 -4.25
C ILE A 41 -2.71 -5.08 -5.67
N LEU A 42 -1.77 -4.19 -5.95
CA LEU A 42 -0.98 -4.20 -7.18
C LEU A 42 0.46 -4.55 -6.80
N PRO A 43 0.94 -5.78 -7.07
CA PRO A 43 2.33 -6.14 -6.84
C PRO A 43 3.27 -5.23 -7.63
N LEU A 44 4.39 -4.86 -7.01
CA LEU A 44 5.50 -4.22 -7.70
C LEU A 44 6.36 -5.33 -8.31
N ASP A 45 6.04 -5.74 -9.54
CA ASP A 45 6.89 -6.66 -10.29
C ASP A 45 8.16 -5.92 -10.75
N GLY A 46 9.33 -6.37 -10.28
CA GLY A 46 10.63 -5.87 -10.73
C GLY A 46 11.69 -5.60 -9.65
N LEU A 47 11.41 -5.83 -8.36
CA LEU A 47 12.44 -5.80 -7.32
C LEU A 47 13.03 -7.21 -7.12
N ILE A 48 13.84 -7.65 -8.08
CA ILE A 48 14.83 -8.74 -7.89
C ILE A 48 16.14 -8.16 -7.36
#